data_AF-A0A947ZAU0-F1
#
_entry.id   AF-A0A947ZAU0-F1
#
_cell.length_a   1.000
_cell.length_b   1.000
_cell.length_c   1.000
_cell.angle_alpha   90.00
_cell.angle_beta   90.00
_cell.angle_gamma   90.00
#
_symmetry.space_group_name_H-M   'P 1'
#
loop_
_entity.id
_entity.type
_entity.pdbx_description
1 polymer ?
#
loop_
_entity_poly.entity_id
_entity_poly.type
_entity_poly.pdbx_seq_one_letter_code
_entity_poly.pdbx_strand_id
1 'polypeptide(L)'
;PVLDSTEMVINLAQYFFPKDFGPLWSFLARSAQRDHFGKVTGWEGVEPLMQQVASITLSRDPLIIRPEVPRRAKIRVLLAQNMKQRKVMGDQLTRLFALAGTRFEWSKKDLSSILSSIKELRLGLGEISHIVKESSSTPKQEYLRLLLDEVRYFSPKILIHTHFPELIEPLMALVTGAGYASLRVESQVQAGKIAEYQGSVVGFVTDEHLDCRVDSVDLVINYDLPWNKETITERRQVSSNSEKGHLTEFNLVVSGSIEERAMVVVETLPKLIGEWFDDPEEPVIEDPQALRNLIRKLAGRREERMSSSKMRKVEKTNSRERVISLKGIRDMGRPGTLGNERILAMGLPQKSMKKSIIWNGTSALPSLEGSTVLLNIQMIQSHDGPELALATLVNPANSHYMAFTPENLEMLGEKLKECAFIVSAGTDGPALEFLKQHLPGFDTPPPMFDFADLLREKAGEDVLFHDISEATLGKRMVWDENEIRRLYMGKRFTDLAEVGRSDLKVTWGLIAYIAREGRFFTRGPDGREEYQFPLDQMLPPEVFELMLTRQNL
;
A
#
# COMPACT_ATOMS: atom_id res chain seq x y z
N PRO A 1 -7.01 -2.62 29.18
CA PRO A 1 -7.42 -1.41 28.43
C PRO A 1 -7.74 -0.23 29.36
N VAL A 2 -8.71 -0.35 30.28
CA VAL A 2 -9.10 0.76 31.16
C VAL A 2 -7.95 1.28 32.04
N LEU A 3 -7.12 0.38 32.58
CA LEU A 3 -5.98 0.73 33.44
C LEU A 3 -4.79 1.37 32.69
N ASP A 4 -4.82 1.40 31.36
CA ASP A 4 -3.71 1.91 30.53
C ASP A 4 -3.81 3.42 30.29
N SER A 5 -4.96 4.04 30.60
CA SER A 5 -5.19 5.48 30.50
C SER A 5 -5.56 6.06 31.88
N THR A 6 -4.65 6.86 32.45
CA THR A 6 -4.85 7.52 33.76
C THR A 6 -6.10 8.39 33.76
N GLU A 7 -6.37 9.08 32.65
CA GLU A 7 -7.54 9.95 32.51
C GLU A 7 -8.85 9.15 32.51
N MET A 8 -8.88 8.02 31.80
CA MET A 8 -10.04 7.13 31.80
C MET A 8 -10.30 6.54 33.19
N VAL A 9 -9.24 6.17 33.92
CA VAL A 9 -9.36 5.69 35.30
C VAL A 9 -9.93 6.77 36.22
N ILE A 10 -9.44 8.02 36.10
CA ILE A 10 -9.95 9.15 36.90
C ILE A 10 -11.44 9.39 36.62
N ASN A 11 -11.85 9.37 35.35
CA ASN A 11 -13.25 9.57 34.96
C ASN A 11 -14.16 8.45 35.47
N LEU A 12 -13.73 7.19 35.35
CA LEU A 12 -14.50 6.06 35.86
C LEU A 12 -14.56 6.05 37.39
N ALA A 13 -13.47 6.40 38.06
CA ALA A 13 -13.45 6.52 39.52
C ALA A 13 -14.40 7.61 40.02
N GLN A 14 -14.46 8.75 39.32
CA GLN A 14 -15.41 9.83 39.62
C GLN A 14 -16.86 9.40 39.39
N TYR A 15 -17.11 8.56 38.38
CA TYR A 15 -18.45 8.03 38.11
C TYR A 15 -18.90 7.00 39.16
N PHE A 16 -18.05 6.03 39.49
CA PHE A 16 -18.41 4.92 40.38
C PHE A 16 -18.25 5.24 41.87
N PHE A 17 -17.34 6.15 42.23
CA PHE A 17 -16.99 6.48 43.62
C PHE A 17 -16.94 7.99 43.90
N PRO A 18 -17.99 8.76 43.56
CA PRO A 18 -17.98 10.21 43.72
C PRO A 18 -17.80 10.66 45.18
N LYS A 19 -18.19 9.83 46.15
CA LYS A 19 -18.06 10.11 47.58
C LYS A 19 -16.64 9.93 48.11
N ASP A 20 -15.88 8.99 47.55
CA ASP A 20 -14.53 8.66 48.02
C ASP A 20 -13.50 9.65 47.44
N PHE A 21 -13.75 10.17 46.24
CA PHE A 21 -12.82 11.08 45.55
C PHE A 21 -13.17 12.56 45.66
N GLY A 22 -14.38 12.86 46.14
CA GLY A 22 -14.91 14.23 46.16
C GLY A 22 -15.14 14.77 44.74
N PRO A 23 -15.63 16.02 44.63
CA PRO A 23 -15.98 16.58 43.34
C PRO A 23 -14.74 16.73 42.43
N LEU A 24 -14.92 16.44 41.14
CA LEU A 24 -13.86 16.41 40.13
C LEU A 24 -12.95 17.65 40.19
N TRP A 25 -13.50 18.86 40.32
CA TRP A 25 -12.68 20.09 40.39
C TRP A 25 -11.70 20.10 41.57
N SER A 26 -12.09 19.56 42.72
CA SER A 26 -11.24 19.47 43.92
C SER A 26 -10.18 18.39 43.78
N PHE A 27 -10.52 17.29 43.09
CA PHE A 27 -9.56 16.27 42.71
C PHE A 27 -8.53 16.83 41.73
N LEU A 28 -8.96 17.42 40.62
CA LEU A 28 -8.09 18.03 39.60
C LEU A 28 -7.17 19.11 40.18
N ALA A 29 -7.65 19.90 41.14
CA ALA A 29 -6.84 20.92 41.80
C ALA A 29 -5.69 20.33 42.64
N ARG A 30 -5.82 19.08 43.11
CA ARG A 30 -4.82 18.40 43.95
C ARG A 30 -3.85 17.53 43.14
N SER A 31 -4.30 16.94 42.05
CA SER A 31 -3.56 15.90 41.33
C SER A 31 -3.11 16.29 39.93
N ALA A 32 -3.68 17.32 39.30
CA ALA A 32 -3.29 17.70 37.94
C ALA A 32 -2.03 18.59 37.96
N GLN A 33 -0.95 18.11 37.35
CA GLN A 33 0.22 18.93 37.05
C GLN A 33 -0.08 19.81 35.84
N ARG A 34 0.09 21.12 35.98
CA ARG A 34 -0.20 22.09 34.93
C ARG A 34 1.06 22.80 34.46
N ASP A 35 1.14 23.09 33.17
CA ASP A 35 2.18 23.97 32.64
C ASP A 35 1.91 25.45 32.98
N HIS A 36 2.82 26.32 32.56
CA HIS A 36 2.72 27.77 32.75
C HIS A 36 1.55 28.43 31.99
N PHE A 37 0.89 27.71 31.08
CA PHE A 37 -0.34 28.13 30.41
C PHE A 37 -1.60 27.52 31.03
N GLY A 38 -1.48 26.73 32.10
CA GLY A 38 -2.58 26.08 32.79
C GLY A 38 -3.07 24.77 32.16
N LYS A 39 -2.38 24.24 31.14
CA LYS A 39 -2.71 22.94 30.52
C LYS A 39 -2.20 21.80 31.37
N VAL A 40 -3.02 20.77 31.56
CA VAL A 40 -2.62 19.55 32.29
C VAL A 40 -1.56 18.80 31.50
N THR A 41 -0.37 18.65 32.08
CA THR A 41 0.79 17.96 31.48
C THR A 41 1.05 16.60 32.12
N GLY A 42 0.45 16.33 33.28
CA GLY A 42 0.60 15.08 33.99
C GLY A 42 -0.30 14.99 35.21
N TRP A 43 -0.20 13.88 35.92
CA TRP A 43 -0.94 13.59 37.14
C TRP A 43 0.03 13.17 38.24
N GLU A 44 -0.15 13.68 39.44
CA GLU A 44 0.66 13.36 40.61
C GLU A 44 -0.22 12.83 41.74
N GLY A 45 0.25 11.80 42.46
CA GLY A 45 -0.48 11.21 43.58
C GLY A 45 -1.72 10.40 43.17
N VAL A 46 -1.75 9.91 41.93
CA VAL A 46 -2.83 9.06 41.39
C VAL A 46 -2.59 7.57 41.59
N GLU A 47 -1.43 7.18 42.10
CA GLU A 47 -1.06 5.78 42.35
C GLU A 47 -2.00 5.08 43.35
N PRO A 48 -2.41 5.69 44.48
CA PRO A 48 -3.38 5.08 45.39
C PRO A 48 -4.74 4.87 44.72
N LEU A 49 -5.15 5.81 43.87
CA LEU A 49 -6.37 5.72 43.08
C LEU A 49 -6.30 4.53 42.10
N MET A 50 -5.19 4.42 41.37
CA MET A 50 -4.96 3.32 40.43
C MET A 50 -4.99 1.96 41.14
N GLN A 51 -4.43 1.86 42.36
CA GLN A 51 -4.48 0.64 43.17
C GLN A 51 -5.90 0.30 43.65
N GLN A 52 -6.66 1.30 44.10
CA GLN A 52 -8.05 1.10 44.54
C GLN A 52 -8.92 0.63 43.38
N VAL A 53 -8.82 1.27 42.22
CA VAL A 53 -9.55 0.84 41.00
C VAL A 53 -9.08 -0.54 40.55
N ALA A 54 -7.78 -0.84 40.60
CA ALA A 54 -7.28 -2.18 40.25
C ALA A 54 -7.85 -3.28 41.18
N SER A 55 -8.03 -3.00 42.47
CA SER A 55 -8.55 -3.98 43.45
C SER A 55 -10.00 -4.44 43.19
N ILE A 56 -10.78 -3.58 42.53
CA ILE A 56 -12.19 -3.84 42.18
C ILE A 56 -12.36 -4.18 40.70
N THR A 57 -11.30 -4.03 39.90
CA THR A 57 -11.32 -4.32 38.47
C THR A 57 -10.91 -5.76 38.23
N LEU A 58 -11.82 -6.56 37.69
CA LEU A 58 -11.49 -7.90 37.19
C LEU A 58 -10.79 -7.78 35.83
N SER A 59 -9.50 -7.47 35.85
CA SER A 59 -8.66 -7.56 34.65
C SER A 59 -8.15 -8.99 34.49
N ARG A 60 -8.40 -9.55 33.32
CA ARG A 60 -8.11 -10.94 32.98
C ARG A 60 -6.99 -10.93 31.96
N ASP A 61 -5.80 -11.40 32.33
CA ASP A 61 -4.67 -11.44 31.40
C ASP A 61 -5.02 -12.37 30.22
N PRO A 62 -5.09 -11.87 28.98
CA PRO A 62 -5.36 -12.68 27.81
C PRO A 62 -4.33 -13.79 27.56
N LEU A 63 -3.18 -13.78 28.26
CA LEU A 63 -2.17 -14.83 28.23
C LEU A 63 -2.45 -15.96 29.23
N ILE A 64 -3.12 -15.67 30.35
CA ILE A 64 -3.42 -16.65 31.42
C ILE A 64 -4.70 -17.44 31.13
N ILE A 65 -5.62 -16.91 30.31
CA ILE A 65 -6.94 -17.51 30.00
C ILE A 65 -6.95 -18.12 28.58
N ARG A 66 -5.84 -18.74 28.15
CA ARG A 66 -5.82 -19.48 26.88
C ARG A 66 -5.69 -20.98 27.08
N PRO A 67 -6.73 -21.68 27.53
CA PRO A 67 -7.02 -22.96 26.89
C PRO A 67 -7.49 -22.62 25.47
N GLU A 68 -6.60 -22.84 24.49
CA GLU A 68 -6.90 -22.96 23.06
C GLU A 68 -8.00 -22.04 22.52
N VAL A 69 -7.72 -20.73 22.38
CA VAL A 69 -8.51 -19.90 21.44
C VAL A 69 -8.37 -20.57 20.07
N PRO A 70 -9.43 -21.15 19.48
CA PRO A 70 -9.27 -21.89 18.25
C PRO A 70 -8.80 -20.90 17.19
N ARG A 71 -7.73 -21.26 16.48
CA ARG A 71 -7.04 -20.35 15.57
C ARG A 71 -7.99 -19.92 14.45
N ARG A 72 -8.57 -18.72 14.55
CA ARG A 72 -9.33 -18.08 13.46
C ARG A 72 -8.34 -17.77 12.32
N ALA A 73 -8.46 -18.48 11.21
CA ALA A 73 -7.61 -18.24 10.04
C ALA A 73 -7.98 -16.88 9.43
N LYS A 74 -7.00 -16.01 9.23
CA LYS A 74 -7.22 -14.68 8.65
C LYS A 74 -6.65 -14.62 7.24
N ILE A 75 -7.52 -14.30 6.29
CA ILE A 75 -7.20 -14.23 4.88
C ILE A 75 -7.47 -12.81 4.43
N ARG A 76 -6.43 -12.16 3.90
CA ARG A 76 -6.55 -10.84 3.29
C ARG A 76 -6.69 -11.03 1.80
N VAL A 77 -7.79 -10.52 1.24
CA VAL A 77 -8.09 -10.63 -0.18
C VAL A 77 -7.82 -9.28 -0.82
N LEU A 78 -6.84 -9.25 -1.73
CA LEU A 78 -6.51 -8.05 -2.50
C LEU A 78 -7.21 -8.12 -3.85
N LEU A 79 -8.15 -7.18 -4.06
CA LEU A 79 -8.98 -7.10 -5.25
C LEU A 79 -8.51 -5.95 -6.15
N ALA A 80 -8.31 -6.24 -7.43
CA ALA A 80 -7.99 -5.20 -8.40
C ALA A 80 -9.24 -4.35 -8.70
N GLN A 81 -9.08 -3.02 -8.74
CA GLN A 81 -10.15 -2.13 -9.19
C GLN A 81 -10.53 -2.42 -10.64
N ASN A 82 -11.83 -2.40 -10.94
CA ASN A 82 -12.26 -2.36 -12.32
C ASN A 82 -11.97 -0.96 -12.92
N MET A 83 -11.88 -0.87 -14.26
CA MET A 83 -11.47 0.36 -14.94
C MET A 83 -12.39 1.56 -14.63
N LYS A 84 -13.69 1.30 -14.52
CA LYS A 84 -14.70 2.34 -14.25
C LYS A 84 -14.57 2.89 -12.83
N GLN A 85 -14.48 2.01 -11.83
CA GLN A 85 -14.25 2.34 -10.44
C GLN A 85 -12.92 3.09 -10.28
N ARG A 86 -11.85 2.64 -10.93
CA ARG A 86 -10.55 3.32 -10.91
C ARG A 86 -10.62 4.74 -11.45
N LYS A 87 -11.33 4.96 -12.56
CA LYS A 87 -11.51 6.29 -13.17
C LYS A 87 -12.31 7.21 -12.26
N VAL A 88 -13.54 6.81 -11.91
CA VAL A 88 -14.47 7.60 -11.11
C VAL A 88 -13.87 7.94 -9.74
N MET A 89 -13.31 6.94 -9.06
CA MET A 89 -12.70 7.16 -7.76
C MET A 89 -11.39 7.94 -7.86
N GLY A 90 -10.60 7.75 -8.91
CA GLY A 90 -9.37 8.52 -9.15
C GLY A 90 -9.64 10.02 -9.32
N ASP A 91 -10.73 10.37 -10.02
CA ASP A 91 -11.16 11.76 -10.20
C ASP A 91 -11.64 12.37 -8.87
N GLN A 92 -12.46 11.65 -8.11
CA GLN A 92 -12.94 12.10 -6.79
C GLN A 92 -11.80 12.24 -5.79
N LEU A 93 -10.89 11.27 -5.78
CA LEU A 93 -9.66 11.30 -5.02
C LEU A 93 -8.85 12.58 -5.36
N THR A 94 -8.65 12.87 -6.64
CA THR A 94 -7.91 14.07 -7.10
C THR A 94 -8.58 15.38 -6.66
N ARG A 95 -9.91 15.45 -6.67
CA ARG A 95 -10.67 16.61 -6.18
C ARG A 95 -10.51 16.80 -4.67
N LEU A 96 -10.63 15.73 -3.90
CA LEU A 96 -10.36 15.73 -2.45
C LEU A 96 -8.95 16.28 -2.16
N PHE A 97 -7.98 15.94 -3.01
CA PHE A 97 -6.61 16.46 -2.91
C PHE A 97 -6.47 17.94 -3.19
N ALA A 98 -7.09 18.42 -4.26
CA ALA A 98 -7.08 19.84 -4.57
C ALA A 98 -7.70 20.66 -3.42
N LEU A 99 -8.78 20.17 -2.83
CA LEU A 99 -9.44 20.79 -1.67
C LEU A 99 -8.55 20.80 -0.43
N ALA A 100 -7.86 19.68 -0.14
CA ALA A 100 -6.95 19.62 1.01
C ALA A 100 -5.63 20.39 0.80
N GLY A 101 -5.26 20.64 -0.46
CA GLY A 101 -4.04 21.34 -0.83
C GLY A 101 -4.14 22.87 -0.75
N THR A 102 -5.32 23.44 -1.01
CA THR A 102 -5.50 24.86 -1.34
C THR A 102 -5.83 25.78 -0.16
N ARG A 103 -6.32 25.27 0.98
CA ARG A 103 -6.75 26.10 2.12
C ARG A 103 -5.89 25.89 3.37
N PHE A 104 -5.58 26.98 4.06
CA PHE A 104 -4.85 26.98 5.34
C PHE A 104 -5.79 26.77 6.53
N GLU A 105 -7.06 27.18 6.38
CA GLU A 105 -8.14 27.00 7.35
C GLU A 105 -9.37 26.43 6.61
N TRP A 106 -10.02 25.42 7.21
CA TRP A 106 -11.25 24.84 6.68
C TRP A 106 -12.44 25.29 7.51
N SER A 107 -13.49 25.74 6.84
CA SER A 107 -14.78 25.96 7.50
C SER A 107 -15.42 24.61 7.86
N LYS A 108 -16.39 24.60 8.80
CA LYS A 108 -17.19 23.40 9.10
C LYS A 108 -17.81 22.77 7.84
N LYS A 109 -18.23 23.60 6.89
CA LYS A 109 -18.77 23.17 5.60
C LYS A 109 -17.71 22.48 4.73
N ASP A 110 -16.48 23.00 4.72
CA ASP A 110 -15.38 22.35 3.99
C ASP A 110 -15.02 21.00 4.62
N LEU A 111 -14.98 20.93 5.95
CA LEU A 111 -14.71 19.70 6.70
C LEU A 111 -15.76 18.63 6.45
N SER A 112 -17.04 18.98 6.53
CA SER A 112 -18.14 18.08 6.21
C SER A 112 -18.07 17.60 4.76
N SER A 113 -17.76 18.49 3.81
CA SER A 113 -17.57 18.12 2.40
C SER A 113 -16.40 17.16 2.18
N ILE A 114 -15.28 17.36 2.89
CA ILE A 114 -14.11 16.49 2.85
C ILE A 114 -14.44 15.09 3.40
N LEU A 115 -15.05 15.02 4.58
CA LEU A 115 -15.40 13.74 5.21
C LEU A 115 -16.46 13.00 4.41
N SER A 116 -17.46 13.71 3.90
CA SER A 116 -18.45 13.15 2.98
C SER A 116 -17.79 12.56 1.74
N SER A 117 -16.83 13.25 1.13
CA SER A 117 -16.07 12.71 -0.01
C SER A 117 -15.28 11.44 0.33
N ILE A 118 -14.71 11.36 1.55
CA ILE A 118 -14.02 10.15 2.02
C ILE A 118 -15.02 9.02 2.23
N LYS A 119 -16.19 9.30 2.83
CA LYS A 119 -17.29 8.35 2.99
C LYS A 119 -17.76 7.82 1.63
N GLU A 120 -18.02 8.70 0.67
CA GLU A 120 -18.40 8.34 -0.70
C GLU A 120 -17.35 7.46 -1.39
N LEU A 121 -16.06 7.79 -1.24
CA LEU A 121 -14.98 6.96 -1.77
C LEU A 121 -14.97 5.56 -1.14
N ARG A 122 -15.20 5.43 0.17
CA ARG A 122 -15.26 4.13 0.85
C ARG A 122 -16.51 3.34 0.43
N LEU A 123 -17.68 3.97 0.41
CA LEU A 123 -18.93 3.38 -0.08
C LEU A 123 -18.80 2.88 -1.52
N GLY A 124 -18.20 3.70 -2.39
CA GLY A 124 -17.97 3.38 -3.81
C GLY A 124 -17.05 2.18 -4.07
N LEU A 125 -16.25 1.76 -3.09
CA LEU A 125 -15.52 0.49 -3.16
C LEU A 125 -16.44 -0.72 -3.07
N GLY A 126 -17.50 -0.58 -2.27
CA GLY A 126 -18.52 -1.60 -2.06
C GLY A 126 -19.60 -1.60 -3.12
N GLU A 127 -20.14 -0.43 -3.45
CA GLU A 127 -21.22 -0.22 -4.40
C GLU A 127 -21.01 1.11 -5.14
N ILE A 128 -20.72 1.01 -6.45
CA ILE A 128 -20.32 2.17 -7.26
C ILE A 128 -21.49 3.15 -7.51
N SER A 129 -22.73 2.69 -7.36
CA SER A 129 -23.92 3.51 -7.55
C SER A 129 -24.00 4.71 -6.59
N HIS A 130 -23.26 4.67 -5.48
CA HIS A 130 -23.15 5.79 -4.53
C HIS A 130 -22.33 6.97 -5.05
N ILE A 131 -21.44 6.77 -6.03
CA ILE A 131 -20.65 7.86 -6.62
C ILE A 131 -21.22 8.28 -7.98
N VAL A 132 -21.71 7.32 -8.77
CA VAL A 132 -22.25 7.57 -10.11
C VAL A 132 -23.57 6.82 -10.25
N LYS A 133 -24.60 7.45 -10.83
CA LYS A 133 -25.96 6.89 -11.00
C LYS A 133 -26.05 5.60 -11.82
N GLU A 134 -24.94 5.08 -12.34
CA GLU A 134 -24.91 3.86 -13.14
C GLU A 134 -24.59 2.66 -12.25
N SER A 135 -25.45 1.65 -12.29
CA SER A 135 -25.21 0.38 -11.60
C SER A 135 -24.20 -0.46 -12.40
N SER A 136 -23.06 -0.80 -11.77
CA SER A 136 -22.13 -1.80 -12.30
C SER A 136 -21.51 -2.56 -11.13
N SER A 137 -21.30 -3.86 -11.31
CA SER A 137 -20.80 -4.69 -10.20
C SER A 137 -19.40 -4.26 -9.79
N THR A 138 -19.16 -4.19 -8.48
CA THR A 138 -17.82 -3.92 -7.94
C THR A 138 -17.01 -5.20 -7.81
N PRO A 139 -15.66 -5.12 -7.79
CA PRO A 139 -14.81 -6.29 -7.55
C PRO A 139 -15.13 -7.01 -6.24
N LYS A 140 -15.57 -6.28 -5.19
CA LYS A 140 -15.99 -6.87 -3.91
C LYS A 140 -17.28 -7.69 -4.07
N GLN A 141 -18.26 -7.20 -4.82
CA GLN A 141 -19.49 -7.93 -5.12
C GLN A 141 -19.23 -9.17 -5.96
N GLU A 142 -18.40 -9.07 -6.99
CA GLU A 142 -18.00 -10.22 -7.81
C GLU A 142 -17.28 -11.27 -6.99
N TYR A 143 -16.33 -10.84 -6.13
CA TYR A 143 -15.65 -11.74 -5.22
C TYR A 143 -16.60 -12.40 -4.23
N LEU A 144 -17.56 -11.65 -3.68
CA LEU A 144 -18.55 -12.19 -2.76
C LEU A 144 -19.40 -13.27 -3.43
N ARG A 145 -19.86 -13.06 -4.68
CA ARG A 145 -20.58 -14.10 -5.45
C ARG A 145 -19.74 -15.36 -5.62
N LEU A 146 -18.49 -15.21 -6.06
CA LEU A 146 -17.58 -16.33 -6.23
C LEU A 146 -17.33 -17.08 -4.91
N LEU A 147 -17.09 -16.35 -3.82
CA LEU A 147 -16.87 -16.96 -2.52
C LEU A 147 -18.10 -17.72 -2.05
N LEU A 148 -19.31 -17.17 -2.22
CA LEU A 148 -20.55 -17.85 -1.90
C LEU A 148 -20.67 -19.14 -2.72
N ASP A 149 -20.51 -19.08 -4.03
CA ASP A 149 -20.60 -20.28 -4.89
C ASP A 149 -19.63 -21.39 -4.47
N GLU A 150 -18.39 -21.05 -4.12
CA GLU A 150 -17.38 -22.02 -3.64
C GLU A 150 -17.78 -22.69 -2.32
N VAL A 151 -18.36 -21.92 -1.39
CA VAL A 151 -18.70 -22.45 -0.05
C VAL A 151 -20.07 -23.11 0.00
N ARG A 152 -20.87 -23.04 -1.07
CA ARG A 152 -22.25 -23.56 -1.14
C ARG A 152 -22.37 -25.02 -0.70
N TYR A 153 -21.41 -25.85 -1.04
CA TYR A 153 -21.41 -27.29 -0.76
C TYR A 153 -21.27 -27.64 0.73
N PHE A 154 -20.83 -26.69 1.57
CA PHE A 154 -20.58 -26.92 2.99
C PHE A 154 -21.72 -26.46 3.91
N SER A 155 -22.81 -25.93 3.33
CA SER A 155 -23.93 -25.29 4.03
C SER A 155 -23.51 -24.34 5.16
N PRO A 156 -22.65 -23.35 4.88
CA PRO A 156 -22.00 -22.57 5.92
C PRO A 156 -22.92 -21.50 6.51
N LYS A 157 -22.67 -21.18 7.78
CA LYS A 157 -23.16 -19.95 8.42
C LYS A 157 -22.13 -18.84 8.23
N ILE A 158 -22.53 -17.80 7.52
CA ILE A 158 -21.66 -16.71 7.11
C ILE A 158 -22.09 -15.43 7.82
N LEU A 159 -21.13 -14.68 8.35
CA LEU A 159 -21.36 -13.36 8.90
C LEU A 159 -20.62 -12.31 8.07
N ILE A 160 -21.33 -11.31 7.56
CA ILE A 160 -20.76 -10.20 6.80
C ILE A 160 -20.83 -8.94 7.66
N HIS A 161 -19.66 -8.35 7.92
CA HIS A 161 -19.55 -7.06 8.58
C HIS A 161 -19.39 -5.94 7.55
N THR A 162 -20.09 -4.84 7.78
CA THR A 162 -19.94 -3.59 7.04
C THR A 162 -20.01 -2.41 8.00
N HIS A 163 -19.17 -1.40 7.79
CA HIS A 163 -19.31 -0.14 8.53
C HIS A 163 -20.52 0.64 8.03
N PHE A 164 -20.92 0.41 6.78
CA PHE A 164 -21.93 1.20 6.08
C PHE A 164 -23.28 0.46 6.02
N PRO A 165 -24.33 0.97 6.70
CA PRO A 165 -25.68 0.43 6.56
C PRO A 165 -26.22 0.50 5.13
N GLU A 166 -25.77 1.48 4.34
CA GLU A 166 -26.19 1.67 2.95
C GLU A 166 -25.83 0.48 2.04
N LEU A 167 -24.85 -0.34 2.45
CA LEU A 167 -24.42 -1.52 1.70
C LEU A 167 -25.26 -2.77 2.01
N ILE A 168 -26.08 -2.78 3.07
CA ILE A 168 -26.79 -3.99 3.50
C ILE A 168 -27.78 -4.45 2.42
N GLU A 169 -28.70 -3.59 2.00
CA GLU A 169 -29.73 -3.93 1.02
C GLU A 169 -29.17 -4.45 -0.31
N PRO A 170 -28.20 -3.77 -0.98
CA PRO A 170 -27.65 -4.29 -2.23
C PRO A 170 -26.90 -5.62 -2.02
N LEU A 171 -26.25 -5.82 -0.88
CA LEU A 171 -25.58 -7.08 -0.59
C LEU A 171 -26.57 -8.21 -0.26
N MET A 172 -27.65 -7.93 0.46
CA MET A 172 -28.74 -8.89 0.70
C MET A 172 -29.40 -9.32 -0.61
N ALA A 173 -29.66 -8.39 -1.53
CA ALA A 173 -30.16 -8.69 -2.87
C ALA A 173 -29.18 -9.58 -3.66
N LEU A 174 -27.87 -9.33 -3.54
CA LEU A 174 -26.84 -10.15 -4.17
C LEU A 174 -26.81 -11.58 -3.58
N VAL A 175 -26.88 -11.70 -2.25
CA VAL A 175 -26.84 -12.98 -1.53
C VAL A 175 -28.09 -13.82 -1.80
N THR A 176 -29.27 -13.20 -1.76
CA THR A 176 -30.55 -13.87 -2.10
C THR A 176 -30.60 -14.27 -3.56
N GLY A 177 -30.09 -13.42 -4.47
CA GLY A 177 -29.92 -13.76 -5.88
C GLY A 177 -28.97 -14.95 -6.12
N ALA A 178 -28.01 -15.17 -5.22
CA ALA A 178 -27.16 -16.36 -5.22
C ALA A 178 -27.85 -17.59 -4.59
N GLY A 179 -29.07 -17.48 -4.07
CA GLY A 179 -29.83 -18.58 -3.48
C GLY A 179 -29.50 -18.88 -2.02
N TYR A 180 -28.98 -17.90 -1.29
CA TYR A 180 -28.76 -17.98 0.16
C TYR A 180 -29.88 -17.30 0.92
N ALA A 181 -30.23 -17.84 2.10
CA ALA A 181 -31.00 -17.07 3.06
C ALA A 181 -30.14 -15.94 3.62
N SER A 182 -30.72 -14.75 3.75
CA SER A 182 -30.05 -13.58 4.33
C SER A 182 -30.86 -13.02 5.48
N LEU A 183 -30.18 -12.58 6.55
CA LEU A 183 -30.81 -11.91 7.68
C LEU A 183 -29.97 -10.70 8.10
N ARG A 184 -30.64 -9.58 8.36
CA ARG A 184 -30.02 -8.43 9.03
C ARG A 184 -30.04 -8.64 10.56
N VAL A 185 -28.90 -8.45 11.20
CA VAL A 185 -28.73 -8.65 12.64
C VAL A 185 -28.63 -7.30 13.34
N GLU A 186 -29.72 -6.91 13.98
CA GLU A 186 -29.86 -5.65 14.73
C GLU A 186 -30.25 -5.91 16.19
N SER A 187 -30.44 -7.19 16.55
CA SER A 187 -30.86 -7.61 17.88
C SER A 187 -30.36 -9.03 18.18
N GLN A 188 -30.21 -9.34 19.47
CA GLN A 188 -29.82 -10.68 19.92
C GLN A 188 -30.83 -11.76 19.48
N VAL A 189 -32.11 -11.40 19.30
CA VAL A 189 -33.14 -12.33 18.78
C VAL A 189 -32.85 -12.72 17.33
N GLN A 190 -32.46 -11.77 16.47
CA GLN A 190 -32.06 -12.07 15.09
C GLN A 190 -30.74 -12.85 15.05
N ALA A 191 -29.79 -12.53 15.93
CA ALA A 191 -28.55 -13.29 16.07
C ALA A 191 -28.83 -14.78 16.41
N GLY A 192 -29.77 -15.04 17.33
CA GLY A 192 -30.22 -16.38 17.68
C GLY A 192 -30.83 -17.15 16.49
N LYS A 193 -31.59 -16.46 15.62
CA LYS A 193 -32.16 -17.08 14.41
C LYS A 193 -31.10 -17.60 13.44
N ILE A 194 -29.95 -16.94 13.34
CA ILE A 194 -28.82 -17.42 12.52
C ILE A 194 -28.22 -18.68 13.13
N ALA A 195 -28.03 -18.66 14.46
CA ALA A 195 -27.50 -19.81 15.18
C ALA A 195 -28.43 -21.04 15.08
N GLU A 196 -29.74 -20.85 15.08
CA GLU A 196 -30.75 -21.92 14.95
C GLU A 196 -31.02 -22.36 13.50
N TYR A 197 -30.62 -21.57 12.50
CA TYR A 197 -30.95 -21.84 11.11
C TYR A 197 -30.35 -23.18 10.64
N GLN A 198 -31.21 -24.01 10.02
CA GLN A 198 -30.81 -25.28 9.42
C GLN A 198 -30.52 -25.06 7.92
N GLY A 199 -29.23 -24.92 7.58
CA GLY A 199 -28.75 -24.71 6.22
C GLY A 199 -27.84 -23.50 6.09
N SER A 200 -27.58 -23.06 4.84
CA SER A 200 -26.76 -21.88 4.58
C SER A 200 -27.53 -20.60 4.88
N VAL A 201 -26.98 -19.75 5.74
CA VAL A 201 -27.52 -18.42 6.03
C VAL A 201 -26.39 -17.39 6.11
N VAL A 202 -26.68 -16.18 5.63
CA VAL A 202 -25.79 -15.03 5.70
C VAL A 202 -26.38 -13.98 6.62
N GLY A 203 -25.69 -13.70 7.72
CA GLY A 203 -25.99 -12.59 8.63
C GLY A 203 -25.27 -11.32 8.19
N PHE A 204 -25.96 -10.18 8.22
CA PHE A 204 -25.36 -8.86 8.02
C PHE A 204 -25.35 -8.10 9.33
N VAL A 205 -24.16 -7.65 9.75
CA VAL A 205 -23.94 -6.89 11.00
C VAL A 205 -23.25 -5.58 10.66
N THR A 206 -23.86 -4.46 11.06
CA THR A 206 -23.20 -3.15 11.05
C THR A 206 -22.45 -2.88 12.34
N ASP A 207 -21.55 -1.89 12.29
CA ASP A 207 -20.76 -1.49 13.46
C ASP A 207 -21.62 -0.93 14.62
N GLU A 208 -22.86 -0.53 14.34
CA GLU A 208 -23.84 -0.12 15.36
C GLU A 208 -24.40 -1.29 16.19
N HIS A 209 -24.23 -2.53 15.72
CA HIS A 209 -24.84 -3.73 16.31
C HIS A 209 -23.79 -4.78 16.73
N LEU A 210 -22.60 -4.33 17.13
CA LEU A 210 -21.50 -5.21 17.57
C LEU A 210 -21.73 -5.82 18.97
N ASP A 211 -22.76 -5.38 19.68
CA ASP A 211 -23.24 -5.95 20.94
C ASP A 211 -23.97 -7.29 20.74
N CYS A 212 -24.51 -7.53 19.54
CA CYS A 212 -25.17 -8.78 19.19
C CYS A 212 -24.14 -9.92 19.06
N ARG A 213 -24.34 -11.04 19.76
CA ARG A 213 -23.47 -12.23 19.68
C ARG A 213 -24.12 -13.29 18.79
N VAL A 214 -23.41 -13.72 17.76
CA VAL A 214 -23.81 -14.78 16.82
C VAL A 214 -22.94 -16.00 17.05
N ASP A 215 -23.56 -17.07 17.51
CA ASP A 215 -22.89 -18.34 17.73
C ASP A 215 -22.90 -19.23 16.48
N SER A 216 -21.97 -20.18 16.45
CA SER A 216 -21.86 -21.19 15.40
C SER A 216 -21.62 -20.63 13.99
N VAL A 217 -20.71 -19.67 13.86
CA VAL A 217 -20.30 -19.12 12.57
C VAL A 217 -19.14 -19.93 11.99
N ASP A 218 -19.17 -20.17 10.68
CA ASP A 218 -18.09 -20.85 9.94
C ASP A 218 -17.20 -19.85 9.19
N LEU A 219 -17.80 -18.77 8.67
CA LEU A 219 -17.13 -17.78 7.85
C LEU A 219 -17.49 -16.36 8.30
N VAL A 220 -16.48 -15.51 8.46
CA VAL A 220 -16.64 -14.06 8.68
C VAL A 220 -16.06 -13.34 7.49
N ILE A 221 -16.80 -12.42 6.90
CA ILE A 221 -16.36 -11.58 5.80
C ILE A 221 -16.45 -10.12 6.26
N ASN A 222 -15.31 -9.48 6.45
CA ASN A 222 -15.24 -8.03 6.59
C ASN A 222 -15.30 -7.43 5.19
N TYR A 223 -16.48 -6.93 4.81
CA TYR A 223 -16.73 -6.38 3.49
C TYR A 223 -15.98 -5.06 3.29
N ASP A 224 -15.92 -4.23 4.33
CA ASP A 224 -15.00 -3.12 4.48
C ASP A 224 -14.27 -3.21 5.83
N LEU A 225 -13.13 -2.54 5.95
CA LEU A 225 -12.39 -2.47 7.20
C LEU A 225 -12.63 -1.13 7.92
N PRO A 226 -12.97 -1.15 9.22
CA PRO A 226 -13.05 0.06 10.01
C PRO A 226 -11.65 0.58 10.30
N TRP A 227 -11.51 1.90 10.40
CA TRP A 227 -10.21 2.53 10.67
C TRP A 227 -9.88 2.57 12.16
N ASN A 228 -10.86 2.32 13.04
CA ASN A 228 -10.66 2.14 14.47
C ASN A 228 -10.31 0.68 14.81
N LYS A 229 -9.21 0.48 15.56
CA LYS A 229 -8.74 -0.84 16.00
C LYS A 229 -9.66 -1.51 17.02
N GLU A 230 -10.38 -0.71 17.82
CA GLU A 230 -11.34 -1.21 18.81
C GLU A 230 -12.52 -1.85 18.09
N THR A 231 -13.08 -1.18 17.09
CA THR A 231 -14.13 -1.73 16.21
C THR A 231 -13.70 -3.01 15.51
N ILE A 232 -12.45 -3.10 15.02
CA ILE A 232 -11.91 -4.37 14.46
C ILE A 232 -11.94 -5.49 15.51
N THR A 233 -11.63 -5.16 16.76
CA THR A 233 -11.61 -6.12 17.87
C THR A 233 -13.02 -6.52 18.27
N GLU A 234 -13.95 -5.58 18.34
CA GLU A 234 -15.37 -5.80 18.64
C GLU A 234 -16.04 -6.67 17.57
N ARG A 235 -15.85 -6.38 16.28
CA ARG A 235 -16.30 -7.23 15.16
C ARG A 235 -15.89 -8.69 15.34
N ARG A 236 -14.67 -8.93 15.83
CA ARG A 236 -14.22 -10.31 16.08
C ARG A 236 -14.99 -11.00 17.19
N GLN A 237 -15.39 -10.27 18.22
CA GLN A 237 -16.10 -10.83 19.35
C GLN A 237 -17.57 -11.14 19.02
N VAL A 238 -18.16 -10.50 18.00
CA VAL A 238 -19.54 -10.78 17.54
C VAL A 238 -19.74 -12.25 17.24
N SER A 239 -18.75 -12.91 16.64
CA SER A 239 -18.86 -14.29 16.18
C SER A 239 -18.09 -15.26 17.08
N SER A 240 -18.72 -16.37 17.42
CA SER A 240 -18.05 -17.55 17.99
C SER A 240 -17.96 -18.68 16.96
N ASN A 241 -17.00 -19.59 17.17
CA ASN A 241 -16.76 -20.70 16.24
C ASN A 241 -17.90 -21.73 16.32
N SER A 242 -18.21 -22.37 15.19
CA SER A 242 -19.01 -23.59 15.17
C SER A 242 -18.31 -24.75 15.86
N GLU A 243 -19.08 -25.77 16.26
CA GLU A 243 -18.59 -27.03 16.85
C GLU A 243 -17.53 -27.72 15.96
N LYS A 244 -17.53 -27.44 14.65
CA LYS A 244 -16.54 -27.94 13.67
C LYS A 244 -15.17 -27.25 13.78
N GLY A 245 -15.01 -26.24 14.64
CA GLY A 245 -13.72 -25.71 15.09
C GLY A 245 -12.96 -24.82 14.10
N HIS A 246 -13.49 -24.55 12.90
CA HIS A 246 -12.78 -23.82 11.85
C HIS A 246 -13.52 -22.55 11.41
N LEU A 247 -13.33 -21.46 12.16
CA LEU A 247 -13.79 -20.13 11.74
C LEU A 247 -12.73 -19.43 10.88
N THR A 248 -13.11 -19.00 9.68
CA THR A 248 -12.22 -18.27 8.76
C THR A 248 -12.71 -16.83 8.56
N GLU A 249 -11.80 -15.87 8.66
CA GLU A 249 -12.03 -14.43 8.50
C GLU A 249 -11.44 -13.96 7.16
N PHE A 250 -12.28 -13.46 6.27
CA PHE A 250 -11.90 -12.82 5.01
C PHE A 250 -11.97 -11.30 5.15
N ASN A 251 -10.88 -10.62 4.86
CA ASN A 251 -10.80 -9.17 4.84
C ASN A 251 -10.69 -8.70 3.39
N LEU A 252 -11.77 -8.12 2.86
CA LEU A 252 -11.82 -7.68 1.46
C LEU A 252 -11.23 -6.27 1.33
N VAL A 253 -10.13 -6.14 0.61
CA VAL A 253 -9.44 -4.87 0.42
C VAL A 253 -9.19 -4.65 -1.06
N VAL A 254 -9.55 -3.46 -1.55
CA VAL A 254 -9.32 -3.10 -2.95
C VAL A 254 -7.94 -2.46 -3.11
N SER A 255 -7.10 -3.03 -3.96
CA SER A 255 -5.74 -2.55 -4.23
C SER A 255 -5.74 -1.18 -4.89
N GLY A 256 -4.78 -0.35 -4.52
CA GLY A 256 -4.61 1.03 -4.97
C GLY A 256 -5.64 2.02 -4.42
N SER A 257 -6.60 1.55 -3.62
CA SER A 257 -7.72 2.37 -3.10
C SER A 257 -7.37 3.16 -1.83
N ILE A 258 -8.31 4.00 -1.40
CA ILE A 258 -8.22 4.70 -0.12
C ILE A 258 -8.22 3.74 1.07
N GLU A 259 -8.87 2.58 0.96
CA GLU A 259 -8.96 1.57 2.03
C GLU A 259 -7.62 0.89 2.27
N GLU A 260 -6.93 0.44 1.22
CA GLU A 260 -5.59 -0.16 1.33
C GLU A 260 -4.59 0.83 1.94
N ARG A 261 -4.66 2.11 1.54
CA ARG A 261 -3.78 3.16 2.07
C ARG A 261 -4.12 3.51 3.51
N ALA A 262 -5.40 3.57 3.85
CA ALA A 262 -5.84 3.83 5.21
C ALA A 262 -5.32 2.77 6.16
N MET A 263 -5.31 1.48 5.78
CA MET A 263 -4.72 0.43 6.60
C MET A 263 -3.26 0.73 6.97
N VAL A 264 -2.46 1.17 6.01
CA VAL A 264 -1.07 1.57 6.28
C VAL A 264 -1.04 2.73 7.29
N VAL A 265 -1.95 3.70 7.17
CA VAL A 265 -2.03 4.82 8.13
C VAL A 265 -2.48 4.36 9.52
N VAL A 266 -3.51 3.52 9.63
CA VAL A 266 -4.01 2.92 10.90
C VAL A 266 -2.89 2.16 11.61
N GLU A 267 -2.10 1.41 10.87
CA GLU A 267 -1.02 0.60 11.41
C GLU A 267 0.18 1.45 11.85
N THR A 268 0.52 2.48 11.08
CA THR A 268 1.78 3.22 11.26
C THR A 268 1.63 4.49 12.08
N LEU A 269 0.45 5.11 12.03
CA LEU A 269 0.16 6.43 12.57
C LEU A 269 -1.27 6.47 13.12
N PRO A 270 -1.63 5.60 14.09
CA PRO A 270 -2.98 5.52 14.64
C PRO A 270 -3.45 6.86 15.23
N LYS A 271 -2.52 7.69 15.74
CA LYS A 271 -2.82 9.04 16.27
C LYS A 271 -3.35 10.04 15.22
N LEU A 272 -3.20 9.74 13.92
CA LEU A 272 -3.75 10.58 12.85
C LEU A 272 -5.21 10.24 12.54
N ILE A 273 -5.71 9.12 13.05
CA ILE A 273 -7.08 8.66 12.84
C ILE A 273 -7.81 8.87 14.15
N GLY A 274 -8.53 9.99 14.25
CA GLY A 274 -9.47 10.25 15.34
C GLY A 274 -10.88 9.70 15.02
N GLU A 275 -11.83 9.96 15.92
CA GLU A 275 -13.27 9.63 15.80
C GLU A 275 -14.00 10.42 14.69
N TRP A 276 -13.27 11.17 13.86
CA TRP A 276 -13.82 12.11 12.87
C TRP A 276 -14.61 11.45 11.73
N PHE A 277 -14.53 10.14 11.59
CA PHE A 277 -15.14 9.41 10.47
C PHE A 277 -16.52 8.84 10.78
N ASP A 278 -16.94 8.90 12.04
CA ASP A 278 -18.20 8.28 12.49
C ASP A 278 -19.41 9.19 12.19
N ASP A 279 -19.24 10.52 12.20
CA ASP A 279 -20.28 11.48 11.82
C ASP A 279 -19.76 12.61 10.89
N PRO A 280 -20.09 12.59 9.58
CA PRO A 280 -19.70 13.65 8.64
C PRO A 280 -20.57 14.93 8.72
N GLU A 281 -21.70 14.92 9.42
CA GLU A 281 -22.59 16.09 9.57
C GLU A 281 -22.11 17.03 10.68
N GLU A 282 -21.60 16.48 11.78
CA GLU A 282 -21.00 17.24 12.89
C GLU A 282 -19.52 16.87 13.13
N PRO A 283 -18.60 17.31 12.25
CA PRO A 283 -17.20 16.96 12.38
C PRO A 283 -16.53 17.63 13.60
N VAL A 284 -16.17 16.83 14.59
CA VAL A 284 -15.34 17.26 15.74
C VAL A 284 -13.87 17.06 15.40
N ILE A 285 -13.24 18.06 14.77
CA ILE A 285 -11.82 17.99 14.41
C ILE A 285 -11.00 18.85 15.35
N GLU A 286 -10.25 18.19 16.24
CA GLU A 286 -9.35 18.86 17.20
C GLU A 286 -8.07 19.39 16.54
N ASP A 287 -7.58 18.73 15.48
CA ASP A 287 -6.37 19.12 14.74
C ASP A 287 -6.56 19.07 13.20
N PRO A 288 -6.87 20.22 12.57
CA PRO A 288 -7.00 20.33 11.11
C PRO A 288 -5.72 19.93 10.35
N GLN A 289 -4.53 20.10 10.93
CA GLN A 289 -3.28 19.75 10.29
C GLN A 289 -3.08 18.22 10.25
N ALA A 290 -3.52 17.50 11.28
CA ALA A 290 -3.53 16.04 11.28
C ALA A 290 -4.47 15.49 10.21
N LEU A 291 -5.67 16.05 10.04
CA LEU A 291 -6.57 15.68 8.94
C LEU A 291 -5.94 15.97 7.57
N ARG A 292 -5.25 17.10 7.39
CA ARG A 292 -4.54 17.40 6.15
C ARG A 292 -3.45 16.40 5.83
N ASN A 293 -2.70 16.00 6.84
CA ASN A 293 -1.66 14.99 6.71
C ASN A 293 -2.25 13.60 6.42
N LEU A 294 -3.39 13.27 7.04
CA LEU A 294 -4.13 12.04 6.75
C LEU A 294 -4.58 12.02 5.30
N ILE A 295 -5.25 13.07 4.83
CA ILE A 295 -5.71 13.18 3.44
C ILE A 295 -4.51 12.99 2.50
N ARG A 296 -3.40 13.73 2.68
CA ARG A 296 -2.18 13.55 1.87
C ARG A 296 -1.65 12.11 1.83
N LYS A 297 -1.71 11.40 2.96
CA LYS A 297 -1.29 9.99 3.03
C LYS A 297 -2.25 9.07 2.30
N LEU A 298 -3.55 9.31 2.43
CA LEU A 298 -4.59 8.64 1.65
C LEU A 298 -4.46 8.93 0.14
N ALA A 299 -3.84 10.05 -0.25
CA ALA A 299 -3.53 10.41 -1.64
C ALA A 299 -2.46 9.58 -2.32
N GLY A 300 -1.50 9.11 -1.52
CA GLY A 300 -0.20 8.66 -2.02
C GLY A 300 0.55 9.69 -2.88
N ARG A 301 0.32 11.00 -2.69
CA ARG A 301 1.09 12.08 -3.32
C ARG A 301 1.77 12.91 -2.23
N ARG A 302 3.11 12.91 -2.29
CA ARG A 302 4.11 13.40 -1.31
C ARG A 302 4.36 12.47 -0.13
N GLU A 303 5.62 12.05 -0.05
CA GLU A 303 6.22 11.05 0.86
C GLU A 303 5.93 9.62 0.38
N GLU A 304 6.92 9.02 -0.28
CA GLU A 304 7.73 7.97 0.36
C GLU A 304 6.81 6.95 1.01
N ARG A 305 6.69 5.76 0.41
CA ARG A 305 7.40 4.61 0.97
C ARG A 305 7.63 4.85 2.46
N MET A 306 6.64 4.50 3.29
CA MET A 306 6.96 3.86 4.55
C MET A 306 8.11 2.93 4.22
N SER A 307 9.33 3.31 4.63
CA SER A 307 10.58 2.75 4.09
C SER A 307 10.38 1.28 3.77
N SER A 308 10.83 0.79 2.61
CA SER A 308 10.65 -0.63 2.26
C SER A 308 11.12 -1.57 3.39
N SER A 309 11.96 -1.12 4.32
CA SER A 309 12.22 -1.72 5.64
C SER A 309 11.05 -1.76 6.64
N LYS A 310 10.25 -0.70 6.82
CA LYS A 310 9.03 -0.67 7.66
C LYS A 310 7.85 -1.39 6.99
N MET A 311 7.62 -1.25 5.69
CA MET A 311 6.61 -2.08 4.99
C MET A 311 6.97 -3.58 5.06
N ARG A 312 8.24 -3.94 4.86
CA ARG A 312 8.71 -5.33 5.08
C ARG A 312 8.63 -5.77 6.54
N LYS A 313 8.74 -4.83 7.50
CA LYS A 313 8.53 -5.15 8.92
C LYS A 313 7.06 -5.45 9.20
N VAL A 314 6.13 -4.67 8.65
CA VAL A 314 4.68 -4.89 8.69
C VAL A 314 4.33 -6.25 8.07
N GLU A 315 4.80 -6.55 6.85
CA GLU A 315 4.63 -7.86 6.20
C GLU A 315 5.22 -9.02 7.01
N LYS A 316 6.40 -8.84 7.62
CA LYS A 316 7.03 -9.87 8.47
C LYS A 316 6.33 -10.08 9.82
N THR A 317 5.81 -9.01 10.46
CA THR A 317 4.96 -9.15 11.65
C THR A 317 3.63 -9.83 11.34
N ASN A 318 3.20 -9.82 10.07
CA ASN A 318 1.95 -10.41 9.62
C ASN A 318 2.10 -11.81 9.01
N SER A 319 3.11 -12.57 9.41
CA SER A 319 3.37 -13.97 9.03
C SER A 319 2.23 -14.98 9.33
N ARG A 320 1.05 -14.50 9.77
CA ARG A 320 -0.18 -15.26 10.00
C ARG A 320 -1.29 -14.97 8.99
N GLU A 321 -1.18 -13.95 8.14
CA GLU A 321 -2.20 -13.63 7.12
C GLU A 321 -1.81 -14.20 5.76
N ARG A 322 -2.70 -15.01 5.16
CA ARG A 322 -2.54 -15.46 3.78
C ARG A 322 -3.09 -14.38 2.85
N VAL A 323 -2.27 -13.92 1.91
CA VAL A 323 -2.68 -12.98 0.86
C VAL A 323 -3.03 -13.78 -0.39
N ILE A 324 -4.27 -13.69 -0.84
CA ILE A 324 -4.75 -14.42 -2.03
C ILE A 324 -5.24 -13.39 -3.06
N SER A 325 -4.78 -13.50 -4.29
CA SER A 325 -5.29 -12.73 -5.43
C SER A 325 -6.39 -13.52 -6.16
N LEU A 326 -7.27 -12.85 -6.89
CA LEU A 326 -8.32 -13.46 -7.72
C LEU A 326 -7.79 -14.55 -8.68
N LYS A 327 -6.53 -14.44 -9.12
CA LYS A 327 -5.88 -15.46 -9.96
C LYS A 327 -5.61 -16.76 -9.18
N GLY A 328 -5.22 -16.65 -7.91
CA GLY A 328 -4.89 -17.80 -7.05
C GLY A 328 -6.09 -18.66 -6.63
N ILE A 329 -7.33 -18.16 -6.75
CA ILE A 329 -8.55 -18.94 -6.44
C ILE A 329 -8.97 -19.82 -7.63
N ARG A 330 -8.85 -19.31 -8.86
CA ARG A 330 -9.08 -20.10 -10.08
C ARG A 330 -8.17 -21.33 -10.18
N ASP A 331 -7.01 -21.29 -9.52
CA ASP A 331 -6.04 -22.37 -9.51
C ASP A 331 -6.33 -23.45 -8.44
N MET A 332 -7.23 -23.20 -7.47
CA MET A 332 -7.60 -24.17 -6.43
C MET A 332 -8.68 -25.18 -6.85
N GLY A 333 -9.37 -24.93 -7.98
CA GLY A 333 -10.49 -25.76 -8.47
C GLY A 333 -10.12 -26.87 -9.46
N ARG A 334 -8.86 -27.31 -9.56
CA ARG A 334 -8.45 -28.41 -10.45
C ARG A 334 -8.23 -29.71 -9.69
N PRO A 335 -9.13 -30.70 -9.81
CA PRO A 335 -8.84 -32.06 -9.36
C PRO A 335 -7.81 -32.65 -10.32
N GLY A 336 -6.60 -32.92 -9.83
CA GLY A 336 -5.57 -33.64 -10.57
C GLY A 336 -4.52 -32.78 -11.27
N THR A 337 -3.73 -32.03 -10.50
CA THR A 337 -2.31 -31.78 -10.79
C THR A 337 -1.57 -31.46 -9.50
N LEU A 338 -1.45 -32.46 -8.62
CA LEU A 338 -0.35 -32.53 -7.64
C LEU A 338 0.93 -32.81 -8.44
N GLY A 339 1.48 -31.77 -9.02
CA GLY A 339 2.59 -31.89 -9.97
C GLY A 339 2.95 -30.58 -10.65
N ASN A 340 3.04 -29.49 -9.88
CA ASN A 340 3.95 -28.36 -10.11
C ASN A 340 3.84 -27.31 -8.99
N GLU A 341 3.89 -27.78 -7.73
CA GLU A 341 4.37 -26.94 -6.63
C GLU A 341 5.89 -26.76 -6.78
N ARG A 342 6.30 -25.97 -7.78
CA ARG A 342 7.70 -25.53 -7.96
C ARG A 342 7.82 -24.11 -8.50
N ILE A 343 6.86 -23.24 -8.18
CA ILE A 343 7.02 -21.79 -8.33
C ILE A 343 6.81 -21.11 -6.96
N LEU A 344 7.49 -21.64 -5.95
CA LEU A 344 7.76 -20.98 -4.67
C LEU A 344 9.07 -21.54 -4.08
N ALA A 345 10.13 -21.61 -4.89
CA ALA A 345 11.51 -21.81 -4.44
C ALA A 345 12.47 -21.79 -5.64
N MET A 346 12.77 -20.62 -6.18
CA MET A 346 14.10 -20.40 -6.74
C MET A 346 14.65 -19.13 -6.11
N GLY A 347 15.60 -19.34 -5.20
CA GLY A 347 16.33 -18.29 -4.53
C GLY A 347 17.12 -17.49 -5.55
N LEU A 348 16.54 -16.38 -5.98
CA LEU A 348 17.34 -15.19 -6.23
C LEU A 348 17.96 -14.80 -4.88
N PRO A 349 19.30 -14.86 -4.69
CA PRO A 349 19.93 -14.38 -3.48
C PRO A 349 19.66 -12.88 -3.38
N GLN A 350 18.63 -12.49 -2.62
CA GLN A 350 18.45 -11.12 -2.15
C GLN A 350 19.60 -10.78 -1.18
N LYS A 351 20.81 -10.57 -1.70
CA LYS A 351 21.70 -9.60 -1.08
C LYS A 351 20.97 -8.27 -1.20
N SER A 352 20.55 -7.73 -0.06
CA SER A 352 20.03 -6.37 0.01
C SER A 352 21.06 -5.45 -0.62
N MET A 353 20.80 -4.98 -1.83
CA MET A 353 21.67 -4.03 -2.49
C MET A 353 21.76 -2.79 -1.59
N LYS A 354 22.99 -2.40 -1.19
CA LYS A 354 23.26 -1.25 -0.30
C LYS A 354 22.68 0.06 -0.88
N LYS A 355 22.44 1.07 -0.04
CA LYS A 355 21.97 2.41 -0.46
C LYS A 355 22.85 2.96 -1.59
N SER A 356 22.25 3.70 -2.53
CA SER A 356 23.02 4.44 -3.53
C SER A 356 24.04 5.35 -2.81
N ILE A 357 25.30 5.29 -3.25
CA ILE A 357 26.37 6.14 -2.70
C ILE A 357 26.59 7.24 -3.72
N ILE A 358 26.32 8.48 -3.32
CA ILE A 358 26.74 9.65 -4.09
C ILE A 358 28.25 9.74 -3.93
N TRP A 359 28.95 9.83 -5.05
CA TRP A 359 30.38 10.05 -5.01
C TRP A 359 30.66 11.49 -4.56
N ASN A 360 31.52 11.63 -3.56
CA ASN A 360 31.77 12.88 -2.83
C ASN A 360 33.17 13.45 -3.09
N GLY A 361 33.82 13.11 -4.21
CA GLY A 361 35.17 13.57 -4.53
C GLY A 361 36.31 12.83 -3.82
N THR A 362 36.05 12.23 -2.66
CA THR A 362 37.09 11.68 -1.76
C THR A 362 37.06 10.17 -1.61
N SER A 363 35.95 9.53 -1.98
CA SER A 363 35.80 8.08 -1.92
C SER A 363 36.55 7.41 -3.07
N ALA A 364 37.31 6.35 -2.78
CA ALA A 364 37.95 5.55 -3.83
C ALA A 364 36.88 4.95 -4.76
N LEU A 365 37.00 5.21 -6.06
CA LEU A 365 36.17 4.59 -7.09
C LEU A 365 36.71 3.20 -7.40
N PRO A 366 35.87 2.17 -7.51
CA PRO A 366 36.28 0.86 -7.97
C PRO A 366 36.80 0.97 -9.40
N SER A 367 37.80 0.15 -9.73
CA SER A 367 38.21 -0.02 -11.13
C SER A 367 37.02 -0.57 -11.94
N LEU A 368 36.78 0.05 -13.10
CA LEU A 368 35.79 -0.41 -14.07
C LEU A 368 36.46 -1.08 -15.28
N GLU A 369 37.76 -1.34 -15.19
CA GLU A 369 38.56 -1.93 -16.27
C GLU A 369 37.94 -3.22 -16.79
N GLY A 370 37.62 -3.24 -18.08
CA GLY A 370 37.03 -4.38 -18.76
C GLY A 370 35.57 -4.71 -18.36
N SER A 371 34.90 -3.84 -17.59
CA SER A 371 33.53 -4.08 -17.12
C SER A 371 32.47 -3.58 -18.11
N THR A 372 31.34 -4.28 -18.18
CA THR A 372 30.11 -3.76 -18.78
C THR A 372 29.32 -2.98 -17.72
N VAL A 373 28.86 -1.78 -18.04
CA VAL A 373 28.11 -0.94 -17.09
C VAL A 373 26.77 -0.51 -17.65
N LEU A 374 25.78 -0.37 -16.76
CA LEU A 374 24.51 0.28 -17.06
C LEU A 374 24.58 1.72 -16.58
N LEU A 375 24.27 2.66 -17.45
CA LEU A 375 24.30 4.09 -17.18
C LEU A 375 22.90 4.67 -17.37
N ASN A 376 22.43 5.44 -16.39
CA ASN A 376 21.19 6.19 -16.46
C ASN A 376 21.48 7.66 -16.21
N ILE A 377 20.98 8.52 -17.08
CA ILE A 377 21.19 9.97 -17.02
C ILE A 377 19.86 10.64 -16.76
N GLN A 378 19.82 11.55 -15.79
CA GLN A 378 18.65 12.34 -15.46
C GLN A 378 18.88 13.80 -15.84
N MET A 379 17.91 14.35 -16.56
CA MET A 379 17.95 15.67 -17.14
C MET A 379 16.83 16.54 -16.60
N ILE A 380 17.05 17.85 -16.64
CA ILE A 380 16.02 18.86 -16.42
C ILE A 380 16.07 19.86 -17.58
N GLN A 381 14.93 20.32 -18.09
CA GLN A 381 14.93 21.44 -19.01
C GLN A 381 15.29 22.73 -18.24
N SER A 382 16.27 23.49 -18.75
CA SER A 382 16.65 24.81 -18.24
C SER A 382 16.40 25.89 -19.30
N HIS A 383 16.54 27.17 -18.94
CA HIS A 383 16.37 28.27 -19.89
C HIS A 383 17.43 28.26 -21.01
N ASP A 384 18.60 27.68 -20.75
CA ASP A 384 19.74 27.64 -21.68
C ASP A 384 19.88 26.28 -22.39
N GLY A 385 18.88 25.40 -22.25
CA GLY A 385 18.87 24.05 -22.81
C GLY A 385 18.75 22.95 -21.73
N PRO A 386 18.81 21.67 -22.12
CA PRO A 386 18.75 20.57 -21.17
C PRO A 386 20.00 20.57 -20.26
N GLU A 387 19.78 20.59 -18.95
CA GLU A 387 20.84 20.56 -17.95
C GLU A 387 20.86 19.20 -17.25
N LEU A 388 22.07 18.64 -17.06
CA LEU A 388 22.23 17.36 -16.38
C LEU A 388 21.98 17.53 -14.89
N ALA A 389 21.01 16.77 -14.36
CA ALA A 389 20.67 16.79 -12.94
C ALA A 389 21.48 15.75 -12.15
N LEU A 390 21.63 14.53 -12.70
CA LEU A 390 22.37 13.45 -12.06
C LEU A 390 22.71 12.32 -13.06
N ALA A 391 23.88 11.71 -12.94
CA ALA A 391 24.21 10.45 -13.61
C ALA A 391 24.30 9.30 -12.59
N THR A 392 23.66 8.16 -12.87
CA THR A 392 23.73 6.96 -12.03
C THR A 392 24.30 5.79 -12.83
N LEU A 393 25.29 5.11 -12.27
CA LEU A 393 25.94 3.97 -12.89
C LEU A 393 25.82 2.72 -12.01
N VAL A 394 25.65 1.58 -12.66
CA VAL A 394 25.70 0.24 -12.06
C VAL A 394 26.65 -0.65 -12.84
N ASN A 395 27.58 -1.27 -12.14
CA ASN A 395 28.30 -2.42 -12.66
C ASN A 395 27.54 -3.70 -12.27
N PRO A 396 26.94 -4.44 -13.22
CA PRO A 396 26.16 -5.65 -12.94
C PRO A 396 27.01 -6.75 -12.27
N ALA A 397 28.31 -6.82 -12.58
CA ALA A 397 29.22 -7.84 -12.07
C ALA A 397 29.56 -7.67 -10.59
N ASN A 398 29.35 -6.50 -9.99
CA ASN A 398 29.62 -6.28 -8.58
C ASN A 398 28.48 -5.57 -7.83
N SER A 399 27.39 -5.23 -8.53
CA SER A 399 26.21 -4.53 -7.99
C SER A 399 26.55 -3.23 -7.26
N HIS A 400 27.65 -2.56 -7.63
CA HIS A 400 28.00 -1.26 -7.08
C HIS A 400 27.18 -0.17 -7.78
N TYR A 401 26.50 0.64 -6.98
CA TYR A 401 25.69 1.77 -7.41
C TYR A 401 26.45 3.06 -7.09
N MET A 402 26.65 3.88 -8.11
CA MET A 402 27.31 5.18 -7.95
C MET A 402 26.49 6.25 -8.61
N ALA A 403 26.31 7.36 -7.92
CA ALA A 403 25.67 8.55 -8.45
C ALA A 403 26.68 9.70 -8.50
N PHE A 404 26.68 10.42 -9.61
CA PHE A 404 27.56 11.53 -9.90
C PHE A 404 26.72 12.78 -10.11
N THR A 405 27.03 13.80 -9.32
CA THR A 405 26.48 15.16 -9.48
C THR A 405 27.17 15.88 -10.64
N PRO A 406 26.59 16.99 -11.14
CA PRO A 406 27.19 17.77 -12.22
C PRO A 406 28.64 18.21 -11.95
N GLU A 407 28.93 18.53 -10.68
CA GLU A 407 30.27 18.93 -10.20
C GLU A 407 31.34 17.83 -10.35
N ASN A 408 30.93 16.57 -10.57
CA ASN A 408 31.80 15.40 -10.56
C ASN A 408 31.78 14.61 -11.89
N LEU A 409 31.25 15.19 -12.97
CA LEU A 409 31.06 14.49 -14.25
C LEU A 409 32.36 14.19 -14.99
N GLU A 410 33.39 15.03 -14.85
CA GLU A 410 34.70 14.78 -15.46
C GLU A 410 35.29 13.44 -14.98
N MET A 411 35.15 13.14 -13.69
CA MET A 411 35.57 11.86 -13.12
C MET A 411 34.75 10.67 -13.64
N LEU A 412 33.45 10.87 -13.88
CA LEU A 412 32.61 9.86 -14.53
C LEU A 412 33.09 9.61 -15.97
N GLY A 413 33.38 10.66 -16.73
CA GLY A 413 33.90 10.57 -18.10
C GLY A 413 35.18 9.75 -18.19
N GLU A 414 36.16 10.03 -17.31
CA GLU A 414 37.40 9.25 -17.23
C GLU A 414 37.14 7.78 -16.85
N LYS A 415 36.24 7.52 -15.90
CA LYS A 415 35.94 6.15 -15.47
C LYS A 415 35.22 5.33 -16.51
N LEU A 416 34.37 5.95 -17.31
CA LEU A 416 33.66 5.27 -18.39
C LEU A 416 34.61 4.80 -19.51
N LYS A 417 35.81 5.39 -19.65
CA LYS A 417 36.83 4.92 -20.62
C LYS A 417 37.43 3.57 -20.24
N GLU A 418 37.43 3.22 -18.97
CA GLU A 418 37.94 1.93 -18.48
C GLU A 418 36.97 0.78 -18.83
N CYS A 419 35.71 1.09 -19.10
CA CYS A 419 34.66 0.10 -19.37
C CYS A 419 34.88 -0.60 -20.72
N ALA A 420 34.59 -1.89 -20.79
CA ALA A 420 34.54 -2.62 -22.05
C ALA A 420 33.30 -2.25 -22.87
N PHE A 421 32.18 -1.97 -22.21
CA PHE A 421 30.90 -1.72 -22.87
C PHE A 421 29.94 -0.89 -21.98
N ILE A 422 29.15 -0.01 -22.59
CA ILE A 422 28.16 0.81 -21.87
C ILE A 422 26.76 0.53 -22.41
N VAL A 423 25.80 0.34 -21.51
CA VAL A 423 24.38 0.28 -21.84
C VAL A 423 23.66 1.48 -21.22
N SER A 424 23.16 2.36 -22.08
CA SER A 424 22.41 3.54 -21.68
C SER A 424 20.94 3.19 -21.44
N ALA A 425 20.37 3.75 -20.38
CA ALA A 425 18.98 3.68 -20.02
C ALA A 425 18.39 5.10 -19.96
N GLY A 426 17.34 5.36 -20.75
CA GLY A 426 16.40 6.43 -20.45
C GLY A 426 16.79 7.86 -20.83
N THR A 427 17.56 8.08 -21.90
CA THR A 427 17.61 9.41 -22.52
C THR A 427 16.53 9.51 -23.60
N ASP A 428 15.71 10.57 -23.54
CA ASP A 428 14.85 10.95 -24.65
C ASP A 428 15.74 11.61 -25.73
N GLY A 429 16.28 10.79 -26.62
CA GLY A 429 17.22 11.19 -27.68
C GLY A 429 18.55 10.41 -27.64
N PRO A 430 19.42 10.58 -28.68
CA PRO A 430 20.63 9.79 -28.85
C PRO A 430 21.61 10.01 -27.69
N ALA A 431 21.71 9.04 -26.78
CA ALA A 431 22.56 9.12 -25.58
C ALA A 431 24.02 9.47 -25.90
N LEU A 432 24.52 9.08 -27.08
CA LEU A 432 25.93 9.21 -27.43
C LEU A 432 26.33 10.65 -27.69
N GLU A 433 25.54 11.38 -28.48
CA GLU A 433 25.76 12.80 -28.74
C GLU A 433 25.59 13.60 -27.45
N PHE A 434 24.60 13.21 -26.66
CA PHE A 434 24.33 13.80 -25.36
C PHE A 434 25.53 13.66 -24.38
N LEU A 435 26.06 12.44 -24.24
CA LEU A 435 27.21 12.16 -23.37
C LEU A 435 28.45 12.93 -23.80
N LYS A 436 28.72 13.04 -25.10
CA LYS A 436 29.86 13.81 -25.63
C LYS A 436 29.75 15.31 -25.34
N GLN A 437 28.53 15.85 -25.34
CA GLN A 437 28.30 17.27 -25.06
C GLN A 437 28.42 17.61 -23.56
N HIS A 438 28.09 16.66 -22.68
CA HIS A 438 27.90 16.94 -21.25
C HIS A 438 28.90 16.24 -20.31
N LEU A 439 29.68 15.25 -20.80
CA LEU A 439 30.76 14.61 -20.03
C LEU A 439 32.12 15.07 -20.56
N PRO A 440 32.83 15.94 -19.81
CA PRO A 440 34.18 16.35 -20.16
C PRO A 440 35.10 15.14 -20.28
N GLY A 441 35.91 15.09 -21.35
CA GLY A 441 36.87 14.01 -21.59
C GLY A 441 36.29 12.75 -22.23
N PHE A 442 34.98 12.66 -22.49
CA PHE A 442 34.35 11.48 -23.13
C PHE A 442 34.45 11.49 -24.67
N ASP A 443 35.62 11.84 -25.22
CA ASP A 443 35.83 12.04 -26.67
C ASP A 443 35.89 10.71 -27.46
N THR A 444 36.45 9.67 -26.84
CA THR A 444 36.57 8.31 -27.40
C THR A 444 35.80 7.33 -26.52
N PRO A 445 34.48 7.19 -26.71
CA PRO A 445 33.65 6.33 -25.89
C PRO A 445 33.93 4.84 -26.19
N PRO A 446 33.84 3.95 -25.19
CA PRO A 446 33.78 2.52 -25.45
C PRO A 446 32.49 2.19 -26.23
N PRO A 447 32.38 0.99 -26.83
CA PRO A 447 31.17 0.56 -27.50
C PRO A 447 29.95 0.73 -26.60
N MET A 448 28.93 1.42 -27.13
CA MET A 448 27.74 1.80 -26.37
C MET A 448 26.48 1.32 -27.08
N PHE A 449 25.51 0.89 -26.27
CA PHE A 449 24.20 0.47 -26.70
C PHE A 449 23.14 1.30 -25.99
N ASP A 450 22.35 2.06 -26.75
CA ASP A 450 21.19 2.74 -26.22
C ASP A 450 19.97 1.82 -26.30
N PHE A 451 19.55 1.33 -25.14
CA PHE A 451 18.45 0.39 -25.06
C PHE A 451 17.10 1.05 -25.30
N ALA A 452 16.93 2.32 -24.94
CA ALA A 452 15.68 3.04 -25.11
C ALA A 452 15.46 3.40 -26.57
N ASP A 453 16.51 3.86 -27.27
CA ASP A 453 16.45 4.15 -28.71
C ASP A 453 16.13 2.90 -29.53
N LEU A 454 16.77 1.77 -29.24
CA LEU A 454 16.53 0.55 -30.02
C LEU A 454 15.10 0.02 -29.87
N LEU A 455 14.54 0.10 -28.66
CA LEU A 455 13.15 -0.26 -28.44
C LEU A 455 12.20 0.69 -29.16
N ARG A 456 12.52 1.99 -29.21
CA ARG A 456 11.77 2.99 -29.97
C ARG A 456 11.82 2.74 -31.48
N GLU A 457 12.98 2.43 -32.03
CA GLU A 457 13.12 2.10 -33.46
C GLU A 457 12.22 0.91 -33.84
N LYS A 458 12.06 -0.07 -32.95
CA LYS A 458 11.19 -1.24 -33.19
C LYS A 458 9.72 -1.00 -32.90
N ALA A 459 9.39 -0.14 -31.93
CA ALA A 459 8.03 0.16 -31.52
C ALA A 459 7.40 1.35 -32.27
N GLY A 460 8.19 2.13 -33.00
CA GLY A 460 7.83 3.43 -33.53
C GLY A 460 8.34 4.58 -32.65
N GLU A 461 8.81 5.67 -33.27
CA GLU A 461 9.48 6.80 -32.60
C GLU A 461 8.63 7.49 -31.51
N ASP A 462 7.29 7.37 -31.59
CA ASP A 462 6.35 7.99 -30.65
C ASP A 462 6.14 7.22 -29.34
N VAL A 463 6.73 6.03 -29.18
CA VAL A 463 6.53 5.18 -27.98
C VAL A 463 7.53 5.54 -26.89
N LEU A 464 7.03 5.95 -25.72
CA LEU A 464 7.89 6.31 -24.60
C LEU A 464 8.40 5.06 -23.87
N PHE A 465 9.67 5.08 -23.44
CA PHE A 465 10.31 3.95 -22.75
C PHE A 465 9.57 3.54 -21.47
N HIS A 466 8.92 4.49 -20.79
CA HIS A 466 8.11 4.20 -19.61
C HIS A 466 6.87 3.35 -19.94
N ASP A 467 6.22 3.60 -21.07
CA ASP A 467 5.04 2.84 -21.51
C ASP A 467 5.41 1.40 -21.84
N ILE A 468 6.58 1.19 -22.45
CA ILE A 468 7.14 -0.14 -22.71
C ILE A 468 7.39 -0.88 -21.38
N SER A 469 8.01 -0.22 -20.41
CA SER A 469 8.30 -0.83 -19.12
C SER A 469 7.03 -1.21 -18.34
N GLU A 470 6.00 -0.36 -18.39
CA GLU A 470 4.73 -0.59 -17.73
C GLU A 470 3.94 -1.71 -18.42
N ALA A 471 3.85 -1.67 -19.75
CA ALA A 471 3.17 -2.69 -20.53
C ALA A 471 3.89 -4.05 -20.45
N THR A 472 5.22 -4.09 -20.36
CA THR A 472 5.99 -5.34 -20.35
C THR A 472 6.11 -5.95 -18.96
N LEU A 473 6.52 -5.15 -17.96
CA LEU A 473 6.82 -5.64 -16.61
C LEU A 473 5.73 -5.36 -15.58
N GLY A 474 4.70 -4.58 -15.92
CA GLY A 474 3.73 -4.06 -14.95
C GLY A 474 4.35 -3.07 -13.95
N LYS A 475 5.54 -2.55 -14.26
CA LYS A 475 6.27 -1.60 -13.42
C LYS A 475 6.31 -0.26 -14.12
N ARG A 476 5.68 0.73 -13.51
CA ARG A 476 5.72 2.11 -14.01
C ARG A 476 6.94 2.82 -13.45
N MET A 477 7.75 3.43 -14.31
CA MET A 477 8.69 4.46 -13.89
C MET A 477 7.89 5.73 -13.63
N VAL A 478 7.81 6.13 -12.35
CA VAL A 478 6.94 7.24 -11.91
C VAL A 478 7.84 8.36 -11.40
N TRP A 479 8.40 9.14 -12.30
CA TRP A 479 9.10 10.36 -11.94
C TRP A 479 8.68 11.47 -12.91
N ASP A 480 8.34 12.61 -12.33
CA ASP A 480 7.92 13.83 -13.05
C ASP A 480 9.16 14.71 -13.22
N GLU A 481 9.35 15.31 -14.39
CA GLU A 481 10.44 16.27 -14.63
C GLU A 481 10.44 17.39 -13.58
N ASN A 482 9.24 17.83 -13.15
CA ASN A 482 9.10 18.82 -12.09
C ASN A 482 9.62 18.31 -10.73
N GLU A 483 9.52 17.00 -10.48
CA GLU A 483 10.03 16.37 -9.27
C GLU A 483 11.56 16.27 -9.31
N ILE A 484 12.14 15.86 -10.44
CA ILE A 484 13.59 15.85 -10.64
C ILE A 484 14.14 17.26 -10.46
N ARG A 485 13.51 18.26 -11.09
CA ARG A 485 13.86 19.68 -10.96
C ARG A 485 13.77 20.17 -9.51
N ARG A 486 12.71 19.78 -8.79
CA ARG A 486 12.54 20.13 -7.37
C ARG A 486 13.65 19.54 -6.50
N LEU A 487 14.01 18.28 -6.71
CA LEU A 487 15.06 17.61 -5.96
C LEU A 487 16.44 18.20 -6.28
N TYR A 488 16.67 18.52 -7.56
CA TYR A 488 17.89 19.18 -8.02
C TYR A 488 18.08 20.56 -7.41
N MET A 489 17.07 21.45 -7.53
CA MET A 489 17.10 22.79 -6.95
C MET A 489 17.20 22.75 -5.41
N GLY A 490 16.62 21.73 -4.79
CA GLY A 490 16.72 21.48 -3.35
C GLY A 490 18.04 20.82 -2.90
N LYS A 491 18.99 20.57 -3.82
CA LYS A 491 20.25 19.84 -3.59
C LYS A 491 20.05 18.48 -2.89
N ARG A 492 18.92 17.82 -3.13
CA ARG A 492 18.53 16.51 -2.57
C ARG A 492 19.09 15.37 -3.42
N PHE A 493 20.41 15.37 -3.63
CA PHE A 493 21.08 14.43 -4.53
C PHE A 493 20.97 12.97 -4.11
N THR A 494 20.75 12.68 -2.81
CA THR A 494 20.54 11.30 -2.32
C THR A 494 19.24 10.72 -2.82
N ASP A 495 18.23 11.58 -2.95
CA ASP A 495 16.92 11.17 -3.40
C ASP A 495 16.92 11.00 -4.92
N LEU A 496 17.58 11.92 -5.64
CA LEU A 496 17.86 11.74 -7.08
C LEU A 496 18.63 10.43 -7.37
N ALA A 497 19.62 10.08 -6.54
CA ALA A 497 20.38 8.85 -6.71
C ALA A 497 19.51 7.59 -6.53
N GLU A 498 18.53 7.62 -5.63
CA GLU A 498 17.57 6.53 -5.48
C GLU A 498 16.54 6.48 -6.63
N VAL A 499 16.19 7.63 -7.23
CA VAL A 499 15.39 7.71 -8.46
C VAL A 499 16.13 6.99 -9.59
N GLY A 500 17.37 7.41 -9.90
CA GLY A 500 18.14 6.83 -11.01
C GLY A 500 18.45 5.34 -10.80
N ARG A 501 18.67 4.94 -9.55
CA ARG A 501 18.77 3.53 -9.17
C ARG A 501 17.49 2.73 -9.43
N SER A 502 16.32 3.33 -9.21
CA SER A 502 15.04 2.69 -9.50
C SER A 502 14.89 2.46 -11.01
N ASP A 503 15.28 3.43 -11.82
CA ASP A 503 15.18 3.38 -13.28
C ASP A 503 16.12 2.32 -13.86
N LEU A 504 17.35 2.24 -13.36
CA LEU A 504 18.29 1.17 -13.72
C LEU A 504 17.78 -0.22 -13.38
N LYS A 505 17.03 -0.39 -12.26
CA LYS A 505 16.43 -1.68 -11.92
C LYS A 505 15.28 -2.07 -12.85
N VAL A 506 14.48 -1.10 -13.27
CA VAL A 506 13.38 -1.36 -14.21
C VAL A 506 13.96 -1.70 -15.58
N THR A 507 14.92 -0.92 -16.05
CA THR A 507 15.66 -1.16 -17.30
C THR A 507 16.31 -2.53 -17.30
N TRP A 508 17.02 -2.90 -16.24
CA TRP A 508 17.62 -4.23 -16.12
C TRP A 508 16.58 -5.35 -16.16
N GLY A 509 15.46 -5.17 -15.45
CA GLY A 509 14.34 -6.10 -15.48
C GLY A 509 13.76 -6.27 -16.89
N LEU A 510 13.76 -5.20 -17.69
CA LEU A 510 13.25 -5.20 -19.06
C LEU A 510 14.22 -5.92 -19.99
N ILE A 511 15.52 -5.62 -19.90
CA ILE A 511 16.58 -6.34 -20.64
C ILE A 511 16.50 -7.84 -20.36
N ALA A 512 16.44 -8.23 -19.08
CA ALA A 512 16.37 -9.63 -18.69
C ALA A 512 15.10 -10.33 -19.16
N TYR A 513 13.96 -9.62 -19.15
CA TYR A 513 12.71 -10.14 -19.69
C TYR A 513 12.80 -10.39 -21.20
N ILE A 514 13.27 -9.40 -21.95
CA ILE A 514 13.36 -9.46 -23.41
C ILE A 514 14.38 -10.51 -23.85
N ALA A 515 15.53 -10.60 -23.16
CA ALA A 515 16.52 -11.64 -23.40
C ALA A 515 15.96 -13.06 -23.20
N ARG A 516 15.02 -13.24 -22.25
CA ARG A 516 14.41 -14.54 -21.94
C ARG A 516 13.24 -14.89 -22.86
N GLU A 517 12.39 -13.92 -23.15
CA GLU A 517 11.12 -14.14 -23.83
C GLU A 517 11.19 -13.80 -25.33
N GLY A 518 12.24 -13.11 -25.77
CA GLY A 518 12.42 -12.68 -27.16
C GLY A 518 11.39 -11.64 -27.62
N ARG A 519 10.70 -10.97 -26.70
CA ARG A 519 9.60 -10.04 -26.99
C ARG A 519 9.40 -8.99 -25.90
N PHE A 520 8.74 -7.90 -26.25
CA PHE A 520 8.24 -6.88 -25.32
C PHE A 520 6.84 -6.40 -25.73
N PHE A 521 6.24 -5.58 -24.88
CA PHE A 521 4.90 -5.04 -25.11
C PHE A 521 4.89 -3.52 -25.00
N THR A 522 4.02 -2.88 -25.78
CA THR A 522 3.74 -1.44 -25.72
C THR A 522 2.25 -1.22 -25.48
N ARG A 523 1.88 0.02 -25.20
CA ARG A 523 0.49 0.45 -25.14
C ARG A 523 0.12 1.16 -26.45
N GLY A 524 -0.61 0.48 -27.30
CA GLY A 524 -1.17 1.02 -28.54
C GLY A 524 -2.58 1.58 -28.36
N PRO A 525 -3.14 2.22 -29.39
CA PRO A 525 -4.50 2.76 -29.39
C PRO A 525 -5.57 1.68 -29.14
N ASP A 526 -5.32 0.44 -29.56
CA ASP A 526 -6.25 -0.70 -29.43
C ASP A 526 -5.94 -1.64 -28.25
N GLY A 527 -4.96 -1.30 -27.40
CA GLY A 527 -4.61 -2.08 -26.22
C GLY A 527 -3.13 -2.40 -26.10
N ARG A 528 -2.81 -3.66 -25.74
CA ARG A 528 -1.42 -4.11 -25.55
C ARG A 528 -0.91 -4.72 -26.84
N GLU A 529 0.08 -4.09 -27.45
CA GLU A 529 0.72 -4.58 -28.67
C GLU A 529 1.99 -5.36 -28.32
N GLU A 530 2.26 -6.44 -29.05
CA GLU A 530 3.41 -7.32 -28.85
C GLU A 530 4.44 -7.13 -29.96
N TYR A 531 5.70 -6.96 -29.58
CA TYR A 531 6.83 -6.78 -30.49
C TYR A 531 7.85 -7.89 -30.27
N GLN A 532 8.20 -8.58 -31.34
CA GLN A 532 9.28 -9.57 -31.33
C GLN A 532 10.63 -8.84 -31.34
N PHE A 533 11.53 -9.26 -30.45
CA PHE A 533 12.81 -8.60 -30.22
C PHE A 533 13.86 -9.63 -29.75
N PRO A 534 14.50 -10.35 -30.69
CA PRO A 534 15.55 -11.30 -30.38
C PRO A 534 16.82 -10.55 -29.98
N LEU A 535 16.99 -10.34 -28.66
CA LEU A 535 18.10 -9.55 -28.11
C LEU A 535 19.47 -10.20 -28.36
N ASP A 536 19.49 -11.53 -28.48
CA ASP A 536 20.64 -12.37 -28.82
C ASP A 536 21.20 -12.09 -30.22
N GLN A 537 20.38 -11.54 -31.12
CA GLN A 537 20.79 -11.15 -32.47
C GLN A 537 21.19 -9.68 -32.58
N MET A 538 20.88 -8.87 -31.56
CA MET A 538 21.07 -7.41 -31.58
C MET A 538 22.22 -6.94 -30.69
N LEU A 539 22.64 -7.75 -29.70
CA LEU A 539 23.80 -7.49 -28.85
C LEU A 539 24.98 -8.38 -29.25
N PRO A 540 26.23 -7.90 -29.09
CA PRO A 540 27.40 -8.79 -29.17
C PRO A 540 27.23 -9.98 -28.22
N PRO A 541 27.48 -11.23 -28.66
CA PRO A 541 27.27 -12.43 -27.85
C PRO A 541 27.97 -12.38 -26.49
N GLU A 542 29.15 -11.78 -26.43
CA GLU A 542 29.95 -11.61 -25.22
C GLU A 542 29.28 -10.66 -24.21
N VAL A 543 28.62 -9.60 -24.71
CA VAL A 543 27.88 -8.63 -23.89
C VAL A 543 26.57 -9.25 -23.38
N PHE A 544 25.88 -10.00 -24.25
CA PHE A 544 24.64 -10.70 -23.91
C PHE A 544 24.88 -11.79 -22.84
N GLU A 545 25.92 -12.60 -22.98
CA GLU A 545 26.33 -13.61 -22.00
C GLU A 545 26.72 -12.98 -20.65
N LEU A 546 27.49 -11.88 -20.65
CA LEU A 546 27.84 -11.11 -19.45
C LEU A 546 26.61 -10.56 -18.72
N MET A 547 25.57 -10.16 -19.47
CA MET A 547 24.32 -9.67 -18.89
C MET A 547 23.47 -10.79 -18.27
N LEU A 548 23.55 -12.01 -18.81
CA LEU A 548 22.73 -13.15 -18.38
C LEU A 548 23.38 -14.04 -17.30
N THR A 549 24.71 -14.09 -17.21
CA THR A 549 25.44 -15.00 -16.30
C THR A 549 25.24 -14.74 -14.80
N ARG A 550 24.50 -13.70 -14.40
CA ARG A 550 24.04 -13.47 -13.01
C ARG A 550 22.53 -13.38 -12.86
N GLN A 551 21.80 -14.29 -13.48
CA GLN A 551 20.36 -14.54 -13.24
C GLN A 551 19.99 -14.99 -11.81
N ASN A 552 20.94 -15.02 -10.86
CA ASN A 552 20.67 -15.23 -9.43
C ASN A 552 20.93 -13.93 -8.63
N LEU A 553 20.09 -12.90 -8.75
CA LEU A 553 20.03 -11.78 -7.79
C LEU A 553 18.62 -11.23 -7.59
#